data_AF-A0A5M3N473-F1
#
_entry.id   AF-A0A5M3N473-F1
#
_cell.length_a   1.000
_cell.length_b   1.000
_cell.length_c   1.000
_cell.angle_alpha   90.00
_cell.angle_beta   90.00
_cell.angle_gamma   90.00
#
_symmetry.space_group_name_H-M   'P 1'
#
loop_
_entity.id
_entity.type
_entity.pdbx_description
1 polymer ?
#
loop_
_entity_poly.entity_id
_entity_poly.type
_entity_poly.pdbx_seq_one_letter_code
_entity_poly.pdbx_strand_id
1 'polypeptide(L)'
;MTVVSVFAHFIASLDAKIDDITKTPFTPFYQTNYNTSSSIEKSQLSDIIGKMDGAINSIDSVIEQLAERKALLDSTKREHSRFRSVVGRIPEDVLSIIFEYSSLAQARGRDGFFKYRPSLCFNFSDTCRRWRTVALGNPKLWNNIFLNARATWGGYKPLLPFFASLVLPSLSELSFPFKFAREEGEETQILEAFLARSQCPLKRMNVINRTKDEDRIWIGGWVERLRSTYPQLQLVDDKSYEDINAIMAAWYS
;
A
#
# COMPACT_ATOMS: atom_id res chain seq x y z
N MET A 1 19.33 15.66 -30.24
CA MET A 1 20.17 15.88 -29.05
C MET A 1 19.32 15.57 -27.83
N THR A 2 19.68 14.58 -27.02
CA THR A 2 18.89 14.19 -25.84
C THR A 2 19.30 15.06 -24.64
N VAL A 3 18.42 15.17 -23.64
CA VAL A 3 18.76 15.84 -22.37
C VAL A 3 20.07 15.27 -21.79
N VAL A 4 20.24 13.95 -21.88
CA VAL A 4 21.46 13.24 -21.45
C VAL A 4 22.72 13.76 -22.15
N SER A 5 22.68 13.98 -23.47
CA SER A 5 23.86 14.49 -24.19
C SER A 5 24.25 15.92 -23.81
N VAL A 6 23.27 16.76 -23.45
CA VAL A 6 23.54 18.14 -23.00
C VAL A 6 24.21 18.12 -21.62
N PHE A 7 23.70 17.28 -20.71
CA PHE A 7 24.30 17.11 -19.37
C PHE A 7 25.71 16.54 -19.46
N ALA A 8 25.95 15.54 -20.30
CA ALA A 8 27.30 14.97 -20.47
C ALA A 8 28.31 16.04 -20.92
N HIS A 9 27.94 16.89 -21.89
CA HIS A 9 28.80 17.99 -22.33
C HIS A 9 29.02 19.04 -21.22
N PHE A 10 27.97 19.38 -20.47
CA PHE A 10 28.09 20.31 -19.34
C PHE A 10 29.05 19.79 -18.27
N ILE A 11 28.94 18.52 -17.87
CA ILE A 11 29.82 17.91 -16.87
C ILE A 11 31.28 17.93 -17.35
N ALA A 12 31.54 17.50 -18.59
CA ALA A 12 32.89 17.55 -19.15
C ALA A 12 33.47 18.97 -19.18
N SER A 13 32.64 19.98 -19.49
CA SER A 13 33.06 21.38 -19.45
C SER A 13 33.28 21.90 -18.03
N LEU A 14 32.55 21.40 -17.04
CA LEU A 14 32.70 21.77 -15.63
C LEU A 14 33.99 21.19 -15.07
N ASP A 15 34.26 19.91 -15.34
CA ASP A 15 35.49 19.22 -14.92
C ASP A 15 36.73 19.95 -15.44
N ALA A 16 36.73 20.32 -16.73
CA ALA A 16 37.84 21.09 -17.32
C ALA A 16 38.09 22.44 -16.63
N LYS A 17 37.03 23.12 -16.15
CA LYS A 17 37.15 24.38 -15.40
C LYS A 17 37.64 24.17 -13.98
N ILE A 18 37.18 23.10 -13.32
CA ILE A 18 37.66 22.74 -11.97
C ILE A 18 39.16 22.40 -12.02
N ASP A 19 39.59 21.65 -13.03
CA ASP A 19 41.00 21.36 -13.27
C ASP A 19 41.84 22.63 -13.48
N ASP A 20 41.31 23.63 -14.18
CA ASP A 20 41.99 24.92 -14.36
C ASP A 20 42.14 25.70 -13.05
N ILE A 21 41.08 25.76 -12.23
CA ILE A 21 41.08 26.47 -10.95
C ILE A 21 41.98 25.79 -9.91
N THR A 22 42.08 24.46 -9.94
CA THR A 22 42.86 23.68 -8.96
C THR A 22 44.34 23.58 -9.29
N LYS A 23 44.74 23.88 -10.54
CA LYS A 23 46.14 23.99 -10.98
C LYS A 23 46.71 25.34 -10.54
N THR A 24 47.29 25.36 -9.35
CA THR A 24 47.88 26.58 -8.77
C THR A 24 49.40 26.43 -8.62
N PRO A 25 50.16 27.53 -8.47
CA PRO A 25 51.58 27.47 -8.15
C PRO A 25 51.88 26.72 -6.84
N PHE A 26 50.88 26.57 -5.96
CA PHE A 26 51.01 25.91 -4.67
C PHE A 26 50.68 24.41 -4.70
N THR A 27 50.17 23.88 -5.81
CA THR A 27 49.81 22.46 -5.95
C THR A 27 50.95 21.49 -5.59
N PRO A 28 52.23 21.72 -5.95
CA PRO A 28 53.33 20.83 -5.56
C PRO A 28 53.56 20.73 -4.04
N PHE A 29 53.07 21.70 -3.27
CA PHE A 29 53.22 21.74 -1.82
C PHE A 29 52.06 21.08 -1.07
N TYR A 30 51.03 20.60 -1.77
CA TYR A 30 49.94 19.85 -1.14
C TYR A 30 50.52 18.64 -0.40
N GLN A 31 50.06 18.41 0.84
CA GLN A 31 50.56 17.35 1.74
C GLN A 31 52.01 17.52 2.23
N THR A 32 52.59 18.70 2.09
CA THR A 32 53.91 19.03 2.68
C THR A 32 53.77 19.96 3.89
N ASN A 33 54.83 20.11 4.68
CA ASN A 33 54.91 21.08 5.79
C ASN A 33 55.33 22.49 5.32
N TYR A 34 55.16 22.80 4.03
CA TYR A 34 55.52 24.11 3.50
C TYR A 34 54.66 25.20 4.15
N ASN A 35 55.32 26.25 4.65
CA ASN A 35 54.68 27.38 5.31
C ASN A 35 55.03 28.67 4.56
N THR A 36 54.03 29.41 4.13
CA THR A 36 54.19 30.68 3.42
C THR A 36 54.58 31.78 4.40
N SER A 37 55.86 32.17 4.37
CA SER A 37 56.41 33.24 5.21
C SER A 37 56.34 34.60 4.53
N SER A 38 56.17 34.65 3.20
CA SER A 38 56.04 35.91 2.44
C SER A 38 54.62 36.48 2.47
N SER A 39 54.50 37.79 2.64
CA SER A 39 53.21 38.50 2.54
C SER A 39 52.60 38.39 1.13
N ILE A 40 53.43 38.27 0.09
CA ILE A 40 53.00 38.12 -1.30
C ILE A 40 52.32 36.77 -1.51
N GLU A 41 52.94 35.68 -1.02
CA GLU A 41 52.37 34.33 -1.13
C GLU A 41 51.03 34.22 -0.39
N LYS A 42 50.91 34.87 0.78
CA LYS A 42 49.65 34.93 1.54
C LYS A 42 48.54 35.64 0.76
N SER A 43 48.86 36.76 0.09
CA SER A 43 47.90 37.47 -0.76
C SER A 43 47.46 36.59 -1.93
N GLN A 44 48.40 35.93 -2.61
CA GLN A 44 48.08 35.03 -3.73
C GLN A 44 47.21 33.84 -3.29
N LEU A 45 47.50 33.25 -2.12
CA LEU A 45 46.71 32.16 -1.57
C LEU A 45 45.28 32.63 -1.23
N SER A 46 45.14 33.83 -0.66
CA SER A 46 43.84 34.44 -0.40
C SER A 46 43.04 34.63 -1.69
N ASP A 47 43.67 35.11 -2.76
CA ASP A 47 43.00 35.29 -4.06
C ASP A 47 42.56 33.96 -4.67
N ILE A 48 43.39 32.92 -4.56
CA ILE A 48 43.07 31.56 -5.04
C ILE A 48 41.89 30.99 -4.26
N ILE A 49 41.91 31.09 -2.92
CA ILE A 49 40.82 30.63 -2.06
C ILE A 49 39.53 31.37 -2.43
N GLY A 50 39.58 32.69 -2.59
CA GLY A 50 38.41 33.48 -3.01
C GLY A 50 37.86 33.05 -4.38
N LYS A 51 38.71 32.70 -5.34
CA LYS A 51 38.27 32.13 -6.63
C LYS A 51 37.61 30.76 -6.48
N MET A 52 38.18 29.88 -5.65
CA MET A 52 37.61 28.56 -5.36
C MET A 52 36.25 28.68 -4.68
N ASP A 53 36.12 29.54 -3.67
CA ASP A 53 34.85 29.82 -2.99
C ASP A 53 33.80 30.35 -3.97
N GLY A 54 34.18 31.27 -4.87
CA GLY A 54 33.29 31.76 -5.92
C GLY A 54 32.81 30.67 -6.87
N ALA A 55 33.68 29.72 -7.23
CA ALA A 55 33.33 28.57 -8.06
C ALA A 55 32.40 27.59 -7.33
N ILE A 56 32.67 27.29 -6.05
CA ILE A 56 31.81 26.45 -5.20
C ILE A 56 30.41 27.04 -5.11
N ASN A 57 30.29 28.33 -4.76
CA ASN A 57 28.99 29.02 -4.69
C ASN A 57 28.24 28.99 -6.02
N SER A 58 28.95 29.09 -7.14
CA SER A 58 28.36 28.99 -8.48
C SER A 58 27.82 27.59 -8.77
N ILE A 59 28.55 26.54 -8.37
CA ILE A 59 28.12 25.14 -8.51
C ILE A 59 26.88 24.88 -7.64
N ASP A 60 26.89 25.33 -6.39
CA ASP A 60 25.75 25.17 -5.47
C ASP A 60 24.49 25.83 -6.02
N SER A 61 24.60 27.05 -6.59
CA SER A 61 23.48 27.72 -7.25
C SER A 61 22.91 26.92 -8.43
N VAL A 62 23.77 26.29 -9.24
CA VAL A 62 23.32 25.42 -10.34
C VAL A 62 22.63 24.16 -9.82
N ILE A 63 23.15 23.56 -8.75
CA ILE A 63 22.52 22.39 -8.11
C ILE A 63 21.12 22.73 -7.61
N GLU A 64 20.96 23.88 -6.95
CA GLU A 64 19.66 24.36 -6.47
C GLU A 64 18.67 24.55 -7.62
N GLN A 65 19.07 25.25 -8.68
CA GLN A 65 18.22 25.44 -9.87
C GLN A 65 17.84 24.10 -10.53
N LEU A 66 18.76 23.15 -10.62
CA LEU A 66 18.48 21.82 -11.17
C LEU A 66 17.49 21.04 -10.30
N ALA A 67 17.60 21.15 -8.97
CA ALA A 67 16.67 20.54 -8.04
C ALA A 67 15.25 21.11 -8.20
N GLU A 68 15.11 22.43 -8.31
CA GLU A 68 13.82 23.09 -8.59
C GLU A 68 13.21 22.62 -9.91
N ARG A 69 13.99 22.57 -10.99
CA ARG A 69 13.53 22.12 -12.31
C ARG A 69 13.11 20.64 -12.30
N LYS A 70 13.83 19.80 -11.56
CA LYS A 70 13.45 18.40 -11.34
C LYS A 70 12.11 18.30 -10.61
N ALA A 71 11.92 19.06 -9.54
CA ALA A 71 10.67 19.09 -8.79
C ALA A 71 9.48 19.53 -9.67
N LEU A 72 9.69 20.53 -10.54
CA LEU A 72 8.70 20.98 -11.52
C LEU A 72 8.35 19.87 -12.54
N LEU A 73 9.35 19.17 -13.08
CA LEU A 73 9.13 18.05 -14.00
C LEU A 73 8.39 16.90 -13.34
N ASP A 74 8.73 16.56 -12.09
CA ASP A 74 8.02 15.54 -11.32
C ASP A 74 6.57 15.95 -11.01
N SER A 75 6.33 17.23 -10.68
CA SER A 75 4.98 17.78 -10.56
C SER A 75 4.18 17.63 -11.86
N THR A 76 4.78 18.07 -12.97
CA THR A 76 4.16 18.03 -14.30
C THR A 76 3.85 16.59 -14.72
N LYS A 77 4.78 15.66 -14.50
CA LYS A 77 4.59 14.23 -14.74
C LYS A 77 3.44 13.67 -13.92
N ARG A 78 3.31 14.05 -12.64
CA ARG A 78 2.18 13.65 -11.78
C ARG A 78 0.85 14.16 -12.34
N GLU A 79 0.77 15.43 -12.74
CA GLU A 79 -0.43 15.99 -13.36
C GLU A 79 -0.79 15.28 -14.68
N HIS A 80 0.19 15.04 -15.54
CA HIS A 80 -0.05 14.33 -16.80
C HIS A 80 -0.47 12.87 -16.59
N SER A 81 0.07 12.23 -15.55
CA SER A 81 -0.31 10.85 -15.20
C SER A 81 -1.78 10.77 -14.74
N ARG A 82 -2.34 11.84 -14.18
CA ARG A 82 -3.79 11.91 -13.86
C ARG A 82 -4.64 11.84 -15.12
N PHE A 83 -4.17 12.36 -16.25
CA PHE A 83 -4.92 12.29 -17.50
C PHE A 83 -4.93 10.92 -18.15
N ARG A 84 -3.91 10.07 -17.90
CA ARG A 84 -3.84 8.71 -18.46
C ARG A 84 -4.87 7.74 -17.87
N SER A 85 -5.35 8.00 -16.66
CA SER A 85 -6.32 7.14 -15.99
C SER A 85 -7.67 7.83 -15.94
N VAL A 86 -8.62 7.39 -16.78
CA VAL A 86 -10.03 7.84 -16.72
C VAL A 86 -10.58 7.71 -15.30
N VAL A 87 -10.19 6.63 -14.63
CA VAL A 87 -10.50 6.32 -13.24
C VAL A 87 -10.01 7.40 -12.26
N GLY A 88 -8.92 8.10 -12.57
CA GLY A 88 -8.41 9.23 -11.77
C GLY A 88 -9.33 10.44 -11.74
N ARG A 89 -10.27 10.56 -12.69
CA ARG A 89 -11.24 11.67 -12.78
C ARG A 89 -12.60 11.35 -12.18
N ILE A 90 -12.88 10.08 -11.92
CA ILE A 90 -14.15 9.65 -11.34
C ILE A 90 -14.19 10.12 -9.88
N PRO A 91 -15.21 10.88 -9.44
CA PRO A 91 -15.41 11.25 -8.03
C PRO A 91 -15.44 10.04 -7.07
N GLU A 92 -15.11 10.26 -5.80
CA GLU A 92 -14.95 9.16 -4.81
C GLU A 92 -16.26 8.44 -4.49
N ASP A 93 -17.38 9.17 -4.47
CA ASP A 93 -18.74 8.66 -4.35
C ASP A 93 -19.11 7.77 -5.55
N VAL A 94 -18.79 8.20 -6.77
CA VAL A 94 -19.04 7.39 -7.98
C VAL A 94 -18.18 6.12 -7.98
N LEU A 95 -16.91 6.20 -7.55
CA LEU A 95 -16.07 5.00 -7.36
C LEU A 95 -16.66 4.06 -6.30
N SER A 96 -17.19 4.60 -5.21
CA SER A 96 -17.85 3.82 -4.16
C SER A 96 -19.06 3.05 -4.70
N ILE A 97 -19.89 3.71 -5.52
CA ILE A 97 -21.04 3.08 -6.18
C ILE A 97 -20.57 1.97 -7.14
N ILE A 98 -19.53 2.22 -7.93
CA ILE A 98 -18.96 1.22 -8.85
C ILE A 98 -18.47 -0.01 -8.07
N PHE A 99 -17.78 0.18 -6.94
CA PHE A 99 -17.30 -0.91 -6.11
C PHE A 99 -18.46 -1.71 -5.52
N GLU A 100 -19.50 -1.04 -4.99
CA GLU A 100 -20.69 -1.68 -4.43
C GLU A 100 -21.39 -2.54 -5.49
N TYR A 101 -21.63 -1.97 -6.68
CA TYR A 101 -22.29 -2.67 -7.78
C TYR A 101 -21.47 -3.86 -8.31
N SER A 102 -20.15 -3.70 -8.39
CA SER A 102 -19.24 -4.76 -8.85
C SER A 102 -19.21 -5.93 -7.88
N SER A 103 -19.19 -5.65 -6.57
CA SER A 103 -19.26 -6.68 -5.53
C SER A 103 -20.59 -7.45 -5.57
N LEU A 104 -21.71 -6.77 -5.79
CA LEU A 104 -23.03 -7.41 -5.93
C LEU A 104 -23.13 -8.30 -7.17
N ALA A 105 -22.59 -7.85 -8.31
CA ALA A 105 -22.61 -8.62 -9.56
C ALA A 105 -21.87 -9.96 -9.43
N GLN A 106 -20.83 -10.04 -8.58
CA GLN A 106 -20.09 -11.27 -8.33
C GLN A 106 -20.90 -12.32 -7.56
N ALA A 107 -21.83 -11.90 -6.70
CA ALA A 107 -22.67 -12.81 -5.91
C ALA A 107 -23.66 -13.61 -6.79
N ARG A 108 -24.06 -13.08 -7.96
CA ARG A 108 -25.09 -13.65 -8.84
C ARG A 108 -24.57 -14.64 -9.89
N GLY A 109 -23.54 -15.42 -9.57
CA GLY A 109 -22.93 -16.37 -10.53
C GLY A 109 -23.95 -17.25 -11.26
N ARG A 110 -23.88 -17.27 -12.60
CA ARG A 110 -24.88 -17.82 -13.54
C ARG A 110 -25.16 -19.33 -13.37
N ASP A 111 -24.31 -20.05 -12.66
CA ASP A 111 -24.39 -21.53 -12.55
C ASP A 111 -24.92 -22.02 -11.19
N GLY A 112 -25.40 -21.14 -10.30
CA GLY A 112 -25.87 -21.52 -8.94
C GLY A 112 -24.75 -22.03 -8.00
N PHE A 113 -23.59 -22.39 -8.55
CA PHE A 113 -22.38 -22.65 -7.80
C PHE A 113 -21.66 -21.34 -7.53
N PHE A 114 -21.69 -20.91 -6.27
CA PHE A 114 -20.80 -19.87 -5.75
C PHE A 114 -19.35 -20.27 -6.04
N LYS A 115 -18.79 -19.86 -7.18
CA LYS A 115 -17.35 -19.89 -7.40
C LYS A 115 -16.78 -18.83 -6.47
N TYR A 116 -16.20 -19.31 -5.37
CA TYR A 116 -15.53 -18.55 -4.31
C TYR A 116 -14.38 -17.73 -4.90
N ARG A 117 -14.72 -16.66 -5.60
CA ARG A 117 -13.76 -15.65 -6.00
C ARG A 117 -13.42 -14.82 -4.75
N PRO A 118 -12.15 -14.46 -4.55
CA PRO A 118 -11.78 -13.50 -3.52
C PRO A 118 -12.67 -12.27 -3.63
N SER A 119 -13.13 -11.75 -2.49
CA SER A 119 -13.96 -10.54 -2.47
C SER A 119 -13.28 -9.45 -3.29
N LEU A 120 -13.99 -8.89 -4.27
CA LEU A 120 -13.46 -7.82 -5.14
C LEU A 120 -12.94 -6.62 -4.33
N CYS A 121 -13.40 -6.45 -3.09
CA CYS A 121 -12.94 -5.44 -2.16
C CYS A 121 -11.42 -5.47 -1.93
N PHE A 122 -10.82 -6.67 -1.87
CA PHE A 122 -9.36 -6.81 -1.78
C PHE A 122 -8.69 -6.34 -3.07
N ASN A 123 -9.20 -6.75 -4.23
CA ASN A 123 -8.67 -6.31 -5.53
C ASN A 123 -8.77 -4.78 -5.67
N PHE A 124 -9.87 -4.17 -5.24
CA PHE A 124 -10.01 -2.72 -5.22
C PHE A 124 -8.95 -2.07 -4.32
N SER A 125 -8.74 -2.62 -3.13
CA SER A 125 -7.75 -2.10 -2.19
C SER A 125 -6.29 -2.26 -2.66
N ASP A 126 -6.00 -3.15 -3.60
CA ASP A 126 -4.64 -3.40 -4.10
C ASP A 126 -4.28 -2.65 -5.39
N THR A 127 -5.26 -2.11 -6.12
CA THR A 127 -5.01 -1.40 -7.39
C THR A 127 -4.16 -0.14 -7.26
N CYS A 128 -4.59 0.83 -6.44
CA CYS A 128 -3.85 2.09 -6.20
C CYS A 128 -4.25 2.72 -4.85
N ARG A 129 -3.46 3.70 -4.37
CA ARG A 129 -3.72 4.38 -3.09
C ARG A 129 -5.12 5.01 -3.01
N ARG A 130 -5.60 5.58 -4.12
CA ARG A 130 -6.92 6.22 -4.19
C ARG A 130 -8.04 5.19 -4.05
N TRP A 131 -7.97 4.09 -4.82
CA TRP A 131 -8.95 3.01 -4.73
C TRP A 131 -8.94 2.35 -3.36
N ARG A 132 -7.76 2.19 -2.74
CA ARG A 132 -7.65 1.75 -1.35
C ARG A 132 -8.39 2.66 -0.39
N THR A 133 -8.19 3.97 -0.51
CA THR A 133 -8.84 4.97 0.37
C THR A 133 -10.36 4.90 0.22
N VAL A 134 -10.87 4.90 -1.02
CA VAL A 134 -12.30 4.80 -1.30
C VAL A 134 -12.88 3.45 -0.84
N ALA A 135 -12.17 2.35 -1.11
CA ALA A 135 -12.62 1.02 -0.71
C ALA A 135 -12.69 0.92 0.81
N LEU A 136 -11.61 1.22 1.54
CA LEU A 136 -11.55 1.16 3.01
C LEU A 136 -12.53 2.14 3.69
N GLY A 137 -12.76 3.29 3.07
CA GLY A 137 -13.71 4.31 3.56
C GLY A 137 -15.19 3.98 3.29
N ASN A 138 -15.50 2.91 2.57
CA ASN A 138 -16.87 2.48 2.29
C ASN A 138 -17.21 1.19 3.06
N PRO A 139 -17.85 1.28 4.25
CA PRO A 139 -18.18 0.13 5.08
C PRO A 139 -18.99 -0.95 4.36
N LYS A 140 -19.87 -0.57 3.41
CA LYS A 140 -20.72 -1.51 2.70
C LYS A 140 -19.93 -2.57 1.93
N LEU A 141 -18.72 -2.24 1.49
CA LEU A 141 -17.83 -3.17 0.80
C LEU A 141 -17.27 -4.24 1.75
N TRP A 142 -17.11 -3.90 3.03
CA TRP A 142 -16.50 -4.78 4.02
C TRP A 142 -17.52 -5.46 4.93
N ASN A 143 -18.79 -5.06 4.87
CA ASN A 143 -19.86 -5.76 5.61
C ASN A 143 -19.98 -7.24 5.22
N ASN A 144 -19.51 -7.64 4.02
CA ASN A 144 -19.55 -9.03 3.57
C ASN A 144 -18.18 -9.45 3.03
N ILE A 145 -17.26 -9.79 3.92
CA ILE A 145 -15.97 -10.37 3.53
C ILE A 145 -16.11 -11.88 3.46
N PHE A 146 -15.89 -12.46 2.28
CA PHE A 146 -15.78 -13.90 2.06
C PHE A 146 -14.31 -14.30 1.92
N LEU A 147 -13.82 -15.11 2.85
CA LEU A 147 -12.43 -15.58 2.86
C LEU A 147 -12.33 -17.03 2.40
N ASN A 148 -11.81 -17.25 1.19
CA ASN A 148 -11.63 -18.61 0.69
C ASN A 148 -10.28 -19.18 1.13
N ALA A 149 -10.27 -19.91 2.25
CA ALA A 149 -9.09 -20.62 2.75
C ALA A 149 -8.60 -21.76 1.82
N ARG A 150 -9.36 -22.14 0.78
CA ARG A 150 -8.97 -23.24 -0.13
C ARG A 150 -7.75 -22.90 -1.01
N ALA A 151 -7.44 -21.61 -1.19
CA ALA A 151 -6.38 -21.18 -2.12
C ALA A 151 -4.96 -21.32 -1.56
N THR A 152 -4.78 -21.53 -0.25
CA THR A 152 -3.44 -21.61 0.37
C THR A 152 -2.72 -22.94 0.13
N TRP A 153 -3.44 -24.00 -0.24
CA TRP A 153 -2.86 -25.31 -0.52
C TRP A 153 -2.14 -25.42 -1.89
N GLY A 154 -2.20 -24.36 -2.72
CA GLY A 154 -1.62 -24.33 -4.07
C GLY A 154 -0.59 -23.22 -4.33
N GLY A 155 -0.02 -22.60 -3.28
CA GLY A 155 1.05 -21.59 -3.43
C GLY A 155 0.59 -20.15 -3.66
N TYR A 156 -0.70 -19.84 -3.51
CA TYR A 156 -1.13 -18.44 -3.41
C TYR A 156 -0.81 -17.90 -2.03
N LYS A 157 -0.20 -16.70 -1.99
CA LYS A 157 0.15 -16.02 -0.74
C LYS A 157 -1.09 -15.98 0.17
N PRO A 158 -0.97 -16.41 1.43
CA PRO A 158 -2.08 -16.40 2.36
C PRO A 158 -2.61 -14.97 2.47
N LEU A 159 -3.92 -14.78 2.60
CA LEU A 159 -4.52 -13.47 2.90
C LEU A 159 -4.06 -12.94 4.27
N LEU A 160 -3.32 -13.74 5.03
CA LEU A 160 -2.82 -13.49 6.37
C LEU A 160 -2.00 -12.19 6.53
N PRO A 161 -1.02 -11.85 5.67
CA PRO A 161 -0.30 -10.57 5.80
C PRO A 161 -1.20 -9.37 5.53
N PHE A 162 -2.27 -9.52 4.73
CA PHE A 162 -3.24 -8.47 4.52
C PHE A 162 -4.00 -8.18 5.82
N PHE A 163 -4.53 -9.23 6.46
CA PHE A 163 -5.22 -9.12 7.75
C PHE A 163 -4.36 -8.52 8.84
N ALA A 164 -3.06 -8.83 8.88
CA ALA A 164 -2.13 -8.27 9.86
C ALA A 164 -2.12 -6.74 9.90
N SER A 165 -2.33 -6.09 8.75
CA SER A 165 -2.34 -4.62 8.63
C SER A 165 -3.74 -3.99 8.55
N LEU A 166 -4.79 -4.80 8.38
CA LEU A 166 -6.14 -4.31 8.16
C LEU A 166 -6.81 -3.89 9.47
N VAL A 167 -7.53 -2.76 9.44
CA VAL A 167 -8.35 -2.22 10.53
C VAL A 167 -9.68 -1.79 9.96
N LEU A 168 -10.78 -2.39 10.40
CA LEU A 168 -12.13 -2.14 9.89
C LEU A 168 -13.09 -1.77 11.04
N PRO A 169 -13.07 -0.53 11.54
CA PRO A 169 -13.82 -0.13 12.74
C PRO A 169 -15.33 -0.20 12.56
N SER A 170 -15.84 -0.20 11.33
CA SER A 170 -17.27 -0.28 11.03
C SER A 170 -17.74 -1.69 10.66
N LEU A 171 -16.89 -2.72 10.78
CA LEU A 171 -17.27 -4.10 10.46
C LEU A 171 -18.35 -4.61 11.42
N SER A 172 -19.58 -4.77 10.94
CA SER A 172 -20.70 -5.31 11.73
C SER A 172 -21.00 -6.77 11.42
N GLU A 173 -20.55 -7.28 10.28
CA GLU A 173 -20.88 -8.62 9.80
C GLU A 173 -19.65 -9.25 9.14
N LEU A 174 -19.39 -10.53 9.43
CA LEU A 174 -18.24 -11.25 8.90
C LEU A 174 -18.65 -12.65 8.47
N SER A 175 -18.29 -13.07 7.25
CA SER A 175 -18.67 -14.39 6.71
C SER A 175 -17.45 -15.19 6.30
N PHE A 176 -17.00 -16.11 7.15
CA PHE A 176 -15.81 -16.92 6.88
C PHE A 176 -16.18 -18.37 6.59
N PRO A 177 -15.93 -18.89 5.37
CA PRO A 177 -16.03 -20.32 5.13
C PRO A 177 -14.82 -21.06 5.71
N PHE A 178 -15.05 -21.80 6.80
CA PHE A 178 -14.12 -22.80 7.33
C PHE A 178 -14.16 -24.04 6.46
N LYS A 179 -13.52 -23.90 5.31
CA LYS A 179 -13.24 -25.01 4.45
C LYS A 179 -11.88 -25.55 4.87
N PHE A 180 -11.88 -26.68 5.60
CA PHE A 180 -10.73 -27.60 5.73
C PHE A 180 -9.74 -27.41 6.88
N ALA A 181 -10.00 -26.56 7.89
CA ALA A 181 -9.17 -26.57 9.10
C ALA A 181 -9.58 -27.76 10.00
N ARG A 182 -8.77 -28.83 10.01
CA ARG A 182 -8.94 -29.97 10.93
C ARG A 182 -8.65 -29.60 12.37
N GLU A 183 -7.82 -28.58 12.57
CA GLU A 183 -7.34 -28.10 13.86
C GLU A 183 -7.36 -26.57 13.88
N GLU A 184 -7.31 -26.01 15.09
CA GLU A 184 -7.17 -24.57 15.28
C GLU A 184 -5.80 -24.11 14.78
N GLY A 185 -5.79 -23.33 13.70
CA GLY A 185 -4.57 -22.90 13.00
C GLY A 185 -4.17 -21.45 13.28
N GLU A 186 -3.09 -21.00 12.63
CA GLU A 186 -2.62 -19.61 12.66
C GLU A 186 -3.71 -18.63 12.15
N GLU A 187 -4.60 -19.10 11.28
CA GLU A 187 -5.67 -18.31 10.69
C GLU A 187 -6.68 -17.78 11.72
N THR A 188 -7.02 -18.57 12.74
CA THR A 188 -7.95 -18.14 13.80
C THR A 188 -7.31 -17.04 14.64
N GLN A 189 -6.03 -17.20 15.00
CA GLN A 189 -5.26 -16.22 15.76
C GLN A 189 -5.12 -14.90 15.01
N ILE A 190 -4.85 -14.97 13.71
CA ILE A 190 -4.75 -13.76 12.87
C ILE A 190 -6.10 -13.07 12.73
N LEU A 191 -7.18 -13.83 12.63
CA LEU A 191 -8.53 -13.26 12.57
C LEU A 191 -8.94 -12.63 13.91
N GLU A 192 -8.65 -13.29 15.04
CA GLU A 192 -8.84 -12.72 16.37
C GLU A 192 -8.03 -11.43 16.54
N ALA A 193 -6.75 -11.44 16.15
CA ALA A 193 -5.90 -10.25 16.21
C ALA A 193 -6.42 -9.12 15.30
N PHE A 194 -6.95 -9.44 14.12
CA PHE A 194 -7.60 -8.50 13.23
C PHE A 194 -8.86 -7.89 13.87
N LEU A 195 -9.73 -8.70 14.46
CA LEU A 195 -10.95 -8.23 15.13
C LEU A 195 -10.58 -7.36 16.34
N ALA A 196 -9.66 -7.81 17.18
CA ALA A 196 -9.18 -7.06 18.35
C ALA A 196 -8.59 -5.69 17.96
N ARG A 197 -7.78 -5.62 16.89
CA ARG A 197 -7.28 -4.34 16.36
C ARG A 197 -8.38 -3.47 15.77
N SER A 198 -9.38 -4.09 15.12
CA SER A 198 -10.45 -3.35 14.47
C SER A 198 -11.44 -2.74 15.45
N GLN A 199 -11.58 -3.29 16.66
CA GLN A 199 -12.54 -2.85 17.68
C GLN A 199 -13.95 -2.63 17.10
N CYS A 200 -14.34 -3.48 16.15
CA CYS A 200 -15.53 -3.27 15.36
C CYS A 200 -16.78 -3.76 16.10
N PRO A 201 -17.96 -3.15 15.89
CA PRO A 201 -19.21 -3.58 16.52
C PRO A 201 -19.76 -4.82 15.81
N LEU A 202 -19.01 -5.92 15.84
CA LEU A 202 -19.38 -7.17 15.16
C LEU A 202 -20.67 -7.71 15.76
N LYS A 203 -21.72 -7.79 14.96
CA LYS A 203 -23.07 -8.25 15.35
C LYS A 203 -23.39 -9.63 14.81
N ARG A 204 -22.92 -9.95 13.61
CA ARG A 204 -23.18 -11.25 12.97
C ARG A 204 -21.89 -11.88 12.46
N MET A 205 -21.77 -13.18 12.65
CA MET A 205 -20.70 -13.96 12.07
C MET A 205 -21.25 -15.26 11.48
N ASN A 206 -21.03 -15.42 10.18
CA ASN A 206 -21.43 -16.61 9.44
C ASN A 206 -20.20 -17.51 9.33
N VAL A 207 -20.24 -18.64 10.01
CA VAL A 207 -19.19 -19.65 10.00
C VAL A 207 -19.65 -20.74 9.03
N ILE A 208 -19.29 -20.60 7.75
CA ILE A 208 -19.74 -21.55 6.72
C ILE A 208 -18.85 -22.80 6.81
N ASN A 209 -19.32 -23.84 7.47
CA ASN A 209 -18.61 -25.11 7.61
C ASN A 209 -19.26 -26.23 6.78
N ARG A 210 -18.52 -26.70 5.77
CA ARG A 210 -18.93 -27.81 4.90
C ARG A 210 -18.42 -29.19 5.33
N THR A 211 -17.73 -29.32 6.47
CA THR A 211 -17.25 -30.62 6.97
C THR A 211 -18.29 -31.31 7.85
N LYS A 212 -18.16 -32.64 7.98
CA LYS A 212 -19.04 -33.47 8.81
C LYS A 212 -18.93 -33.05 10.29
N ASP A 213 -19.99 -33.29 11.06
CA ASP A 213 -20.15 -32.86 12.47
C ASP A 213 -18.95 -33.23 13.39
N GLU A 214 -18.19 -34.29 13.06
CA GLU A 214 -17.08 -34.80 13.86
C GLU A 214 -15.82 -33.90 13.87
N ASP A 215 -15.63 -33.04 12.86
CA ASP A 215 -14.46 -32.13 12.77
C ASP A 215 -14.67 -30.80 13.54
N ARG A 216 -15.71 -30.68 14.37
CA ARG A 216 -16.22 -29.39 14.89
C ARG A 216 -15.73 -28.98 16.29
N ILE A 217 -14.96 -29.81 16.98
CA ILE A 217 -14.67 -29.62 18.41
C ILE A 217 -13.97 -28.27 18.68
N TRP A 218 -12.99 -27.89 17.85
CA TRP A 218 -12.23 -26.66 18.06
C TRP A 218 -13.03 -25.39 17.70
N ILE A 219 -13.96 -25.46 16.73
CA ILE A 219 -14.78 -24.30 16.32
C ILE A 219 -15.63 -23.80 17.48
N GLY A 220 -16.19 -24.72 18.29
CA GLY A 220 -16.95 -24.36 19.48
C GLY A 220 -16.10 -23.56 20.48
N GLY A 221 -14.88 -24.03 20.76
CA GLY A 221 -13.96 -23.33 21.65
C GLY A 221 -13.60 -21.92 21.14
N TRP A 222 -13.29 -21.81 19.85
CA TRP A 222 -12.99 -20.51 19.21
C TRP A 222 -14.18 -19.55 19.24
N VAL A 223 -15.37 -20.04 18.92
CA VAL A 223 -16.63 -19.30 18.99
C VAL A 223 -16.89 -18.72 20.37
N GLU A 224 -16.69 -19.50 21.43
CA GLU A 224 -16.91 -19.02 22.79
C GLU A 224 -15.92 -17.92 23.19
N ARG A 225 -14.66 -18.00 22.72
CA ARG A 225 -13.68 -16.90 22.90
C ARG A 225 -14.08 -15.63 22.14
N LEU A 226 -14.66 -15.77 20.95
CA LEU A 226 -15.19 -14.63 20.22
C LEU A 226 -16.41 -14.03 20.93
N ARG A 227 -17.33 -14.85 21.46
CA ARG A 227 -18.50 -14.36 22.22
C ARG A 227 -18.11 -13.65 23.51
N SER A 228 -17.06 -14.09 24.20
CA SER A 228 -16.58 -13.38 25.38
C SER A 228 -16.05 -11.99 25.04
N THR A 229 -15.48 -11.82 23.84
CA THR A 229 -15.00 -10.53 23.33
C THR A 229 -16.13 -9.69 22.71
N TYR A 230 -17.10 -10.34 22.06
CA TYR A 230 -18.23 -9.73 21.35
C TYR A 230 -19.55 -10.33 21.86
N PRO A 231 -20.09 -9.86 23.00
CA PRO A 231 -21.29 -10.44 23.61
C PRO A 231 -22.53 -10.39 22.71
N GLN A 232 -22.59 -9.42 21.79
CA GLN A 232 -23.68 -9.25 20.82
C GLN A 232 -23.58 -10.16 19.59
N LEU A 233 -22.54 -10.99 19.49
CA LEU A 233 -22.24 -11.78 18.30
C LEU A 233 -23.27 -12.89 18.08
N GLN A 234 -24.07 -12.75 17.03
CA GLN A 234 -24.96 -13.80 16.53
C GLN A 234 -24.20 -14.70 15.56
N LEU A 235 -24.16 -16.00 15.88
CA LEU A 235 -23.58 -17.01 14.99
C LEU A 235 -24.69 -17.65 14.17
N VAL A 236 -24.51 -17.63 12.86
CA VAL A 236 -25.40 -18.28 11.91
C VAL A 236 -24.72 -19.55 11.44
N ASP A 237 -25.28 -20.71 11.82
CA ASP A 237 -24.81 -22.03 11.38
C ASP A 237 -25.34 -22.35 9.97
N ASP A 238 -24.56 -23.11 9.20
CA ASP A 238 -24.85 -23.53 7.82
C ASP A 238 -26.15 -24.33 7.69
N LYS A 239 -26.64 -24.96 8.76
CA LYS A 239 -27.96 -25.63 8.74
C LYS A 239 -29.13 -24.66 8.55
N SER A 240 -28.94 -23.36 8.81
CA SER A 240 -29.92 -22.31 8.49
C SER A 240 -29.81 -21.78 7.05
N TYR A 241 -28.74 -22.13 6.33
CA TYR A 241 -28.46 -21.68 4.96
C TYR A 241 -29.21 -22.48 3.89
N GLU A 242 -29.86 -23.61 4.21
CA GLU A 242 -30.78 -24.25 3.26
C GLU A 242 -31.97 -23.35 2.89
N ASP A 243 -32.20 -22.28 3.66
CA ASP A 243 -33.17 -21.24 3.37
C ASP A 243 -32.53 -19.95 2.82
N ILE A 244 -31.45 -20.06 2.02
CA ILE A 244 -30.83 -18.93 1.30
C ILE A 244 -31.87 -18.07 0.56
N ASN A 245 -32.92 -18.69 0.03
CA ASN A 245 -33.99 -17.96 -0.65
C ASN A 245 -34.81 -17.08 0.32
N ALA A 246 -35.06 -17.53 1.56
CA ALA A 246 -35.70 -16.71 2.59
C ALA A 246 -34.76 -15.63 3.14
N ILE A 247 -33.47 -15.93 3.31
CA ILE A 247 -32.46 -14.93 3.74
C ILE A 247 -32.28 -13.85 2.67
N MET A 248 -32.21 -14.23 1.39
CA MET A 248 -32.21 -13.26 0.29
C MET A 248 -33.49 -12.44 0.27
N ALA A 249 -34.67 -13.06 0.44
CA ALA A 249 -35.94 -12.33 0.50
C ALA A 249 -35.96 -11.30 1.64
N ALA A 250 -35.43 -11.64 2.82
CA ALA A 250 -35.32 -10.75 3.97
C ALA A 250 -34.27 -9.63 3.82
N TRP A 251 -33.33 -9.76 2.87
CA TRP A 251 -32.36 -8.70 2.56
C TRP A 251 -32.89 -7.66 1.56
N TYR A 252 -33.99 -7.97 0.86
CA TYR A 252 -34.57 -7.10 -0.17
C TYR A 252 -35.98 -6.56 0.19
N SER A 253 -36.51 -6.91 1.37
CA SER A 253 -37.68 -6.31 2.02
C SER A 253 -37.28 -5.17 2.95
#